data_AF-A0A258H363-F1
#
_entry.id   AF-A0A258H363-F1
#
_cell.length_a   1.000
_cell.length_b   1.000
_cell.length_c   1.000
_cell.angle_alpha   90.00
_cell.angle_beta   90.00
_cell.angle_gamma   90.00
#
_symmetry.space_group_name_H-M   'P 1'
#
loop_
_entity.id
_entity.type
_entity.pdbx_description
1 polymer ?
#
loop_
_entity_poly.entity_id
_entity_poly.type
_entity_poly.pdbx_seq_one_letter_code
_entity_poly.pdbx_strand_id
1 'polypeptide(L)'
;MISFRIGAAASLVLLMSACGAAEPKPAPSVEAARLTKVCADEGGDPALCQCQGVTLDDLRASQAFSEDVLRAYVLSQEGNHDAADELMANVSRRDFFEGLSSVGAAMEACAKAS
;
A
#
# COMPACT_ATOMS: atom_id res chain seq x y z
N MET A 1 -70.96 -10.76 5.89
CA MET A 1 -70.66 -10.15 7.21
C MET A 1 -69.27 -9.54 7.13
N ILE A 2 -69.18 -8.23 7.32
CA ILE A 2 -67.96 -7.43 7.30
C ILE A 2 -67.28 -7.54 8.67
N SER A 3 -65.96 -7.70 8.72
CA SER A 3 -65.15 -7.23 9.85
C SER A 3 -63.69 -7.04 9.44
N PHE A 4 -63.28 -5.78 9.53
CA PHE A 4 -61.97 -5.18 9.36
C PHE A 4 -60.87 -5.81 10.24
N ARG A 5 -59.64 -5.91 9.73
CA ARG A 5 -58.42 -5.52 10.47
C ARG A 5 -57.39 -4.86 9.56
N ILE A 6 -57.11 -3.61 9.91
CA ILE A 6 -55.99 -2.76 9.51
C ILE A 6 -54.69 -3.38 10.05
N GLY A 7 -53.59 -3.33 9.30
CA GLY A 7 -52.29 -3.64 9.87
C GLY A 7 -51.10 -3.66 8.90
N ALA A 8 -50.38 -2.54 8.87
CA ALA A 8 -48.96 -2.39 8.54
C ALA A 8 -48.51 -2.60 7.08
N ALA A 9 -48.50 -1.49 6.34
CA ALA A 9 -47.50 -1.27 5.30
C ALA A 9 -46.12 -1.17 5.96
N ALA A 10 -45.25 -2.14 5.69
CA ALA A 10 -43.82 -2.04 5.97
C ALA A 10 -43.09 -1.89 4.64
N SER A 11 -42.98 -0.64 4.20
CA SER A 11 -42.03 -0.23 3.16
C SER A 11 -40.62 -0.45 3.70
N LEU A 12 -40.01 -1.60 3.40
CA LEU A 12 -38.57 -1.78 3.56
C LEU A 12 -37.86 -1.10 2.39
N VAL A 13 -37.70 0.22 2.51
CA VAL A 13 -36.65 0.95 1.83
C VAL A 13 -35.39 0.71 2.66
N LEU A 14 -34.59 -0.29 2.29
CA LEU A 14 -33.20 -0.39 2.74
C LEU A 14 -32.30 0.09 1.62
N LEU A 15 -31.99 1.38 1.74
CA LEU A 15 -30.72 2.05 1.47
C LEU A 15 -29.78 1.42 0.43
N MET A 16 -29.64 2.16 -0.66
CA MET A 16 -28.38 2.39 -1.36
C MET A 16 -27.22 2.56 -0.37
N SER A 17 -26.15 1.79 -0.54
CA SER A 17 -24.79 2.37 -0.51
C SER A 17 -23.83 1.40 -1.16
N ALA A 18 -23.20 1.88 -2.24
CA ALA A 18 -22.18 1.21 -2.99
C ALA A 18 -21.10 0.61 -2.07
N CYS A 19 -21.12 -0.71 -1.90
CA CYS A 19 -19.91 -1.43 -1.57
C CYS A 19 -19.21 -1.61 -2.92
N GLY A 20 -18.42 -0.61 -3.33
CA GLY A 20 -17.37 -0.84 -4.29
C GLY A 20 -16.56 -1.99 -3.74
N ALA A 21 -16.79 -3.19 -4.27
CA ALA A 21 -15.98 -4.34 -3.95
C ALA A 21 -14.58 -3.94 -4.39
N ALA A 22 -13.75 -3.51 -3.44
CA ALA A 22 -12.32 -3.45 -3.66
C ALA A 22 -11.97 -4.86 -4.13
N GLU A 23 -11.60 -4.98 -5.40
CA GLU A 23 -11.12 -6.23 -5.94
C GLU A 23 -10.07 -6.76 -4.95
N PRO A 24 -10.11 -8.06 -4.59
CA PRO A 24 -9.17 -8.60 -3.64
C PRO A 24 -7.76 -8.25 -4.12
N LYS A 25 -7.07 -7.41 -3.35
CA LYS A 25 -5.74 -6.94 -3.71
C LYS A 25 -4.86 -8.18 -3.91
N PRO A 26 -4.05 -8.24 -4.98
CA PRO A 26 -3.17 -9.38 -5.23
C PRO A 26 -2.36 -9.71 -3.96
N ALA A 27 -1.98 -10.98 -3.82
CA ALA A 27 -1.04 -11.35 -2.78
C ALA A 27 0.21 -10.46 -2.87
N PRO A 28 0.76 -9.98 -1.73
CA PRO A 28 1.87 -9.05 -1.74
C PRO A 28 3.07 -9.65 -2.48
N SER A 29 3.82 -8.80 -3.18
CA SER A 29 5.07 -9.24 -3.78
C SER A 29 6.07 -9.70 -2.73
N VAL A 30 7.10 -10.43 -3.17
CA VAL A 30 8.19 -10.89 -2.28
C VAL A 30 8.87 -9.69 -1.61
N GLU A 31 9.09 -8.61 -2.34
CA GLU A 31 9.67 -7.38 -1.82
C GLU A 31 8.74 -6.65 -0.84
N ALA A 32 7.44 -6.58 -1.11
CA ALA A 32 6.46 -6.00 -0.18
C ALA A 32 6.39 -6.79 1.14
N ALA A 33 6.43 -8.12 1.05
CA ALA A 33 6.47 -8.99 2.23
C ALA A 33 7.78 -8.80 3.03
N ARG A 34 8.92 -8.66 2.34
CA ARG A 34 10.21 -8.38 2.99
C ARG A 34 10.22 -7.03 3.69
N LEU A 35 9.76 -5.97 3.02
CA LEU A 35 9.67 -4.63 3.60
C LEU A 35 8.75 -4.61 4.84
N THR A 36 7.58 -5.25 4.74
CA THR A 36 6.65 -5.39 5.86
C THR A 36 7.33 -6.08 7.05
N LYS A 37 8.09 -7.15 6.78
CA LYS A 37 8.83 -7.88 7.80
C LYS A 37 9.91 -7.04 8.47
N VAL A 38 10.72 -6.30 7.70
CA VAL A 38 11.76 -5.40 8.24
C VAL A 38 11.13 -4.39 9.20
N CYS A 39 10.08 -3.70 8.78
CA CYS A 39 9.37 -2.74 9.63
C CYS A 39 8.87 -3.38 10.95
N ALA A 40 8.30 -4.58 10.88
CA ALA A 40 7.82 -5.29 12.07
C ALA A 40 8.96 -5.76 12.99
N ASP A 41 10.06 -6.26 12.42
CA ASP A 41 11.24 -6.71 13.16
C ASP A 41 11.92 -5.53 13.91
N GLU A 42 11.81 -4.30 13.40
CA GLU A 42 12.27 -3.07 14.04
C GLU A 42 11.26 -2.47 15.06
N GLY A 43 10.12 -3.14 15.28
CA GLY A 43 9.10 -2.72 16.25
C GLY A 43 8.12 -1.68 15.73
N GLY A 44 7.99 -1.54 14.41
CA GLY A 44 6.99 -0.69 13.77
C GLY A 44 5.55 -1.12 14.07
N ASP A 45 4.62 -0.17 14.00
CA ASP A 45 3.19 -0.45 14.13
C ASP A 45 2.70 -1.39 13.02
N PRO A 46 1.89 -2.42 13.31
CA PRO A 46 1.43 -3.37 12.29
C PRO A 46 0.69 -2.73 11.11
N ALA A 47 -0.12 -1.69 11.35
CA ALA A 47 -0.85 -1.00 10.29
C ALA A 47 0.10 -0.16 9.42
N LEU A 48 1.10 0.48 10.04
CA LEU A 48 2.17 1.16 9.32
C LEU A 48 2.95 0.18 8.41
N CYS A 49 3.40 -0.95 8.96
CA CYS A 49 4.21 -1.91 8.20
C CYS A 49 3.42 -2.52 7.04
N GLN A 50 2.14 -2.83 7.27
CA GLN A 50 1.26 -3.29 6.20
C GLN A 50 1.05 -2.21 5.12
N CYS A 51 0.87 -0.94 5.52
CA CYS A 51 0.74 0.17 4.57
C CYS A 51 1.99 0.32 3.70
N GLN A 52 3.19 0.21 4.28
CA GLN A 52 4.45 0.33 3.52
C GLN A 52 4.60 -0.79 2.49
N GLY A 53 4.31 -2.04 2.87
CA GLY A 53 4.33 -3.17 1.92
C GLY A 53 3.33 -2.97 0.77
N VAL A 54 2.11 -2.58 1.09
CA VAL A 54 1.06 -2.30 0.09
C VAL A 54 1.45 -1.15 -0.84
N THR A 55 2.01 -0.07 -0.27
CA THR A 55 2.46 1.11 -1.02
C THR A 55 3.60 0.75 -1.97
N LEU A 56 4.53 -0.13 -1.57
CA LEU A 56 5.59 -0.59 -2.47
C LEU A 56 5.02 -1.27 -3.72
N ASP A 57 4.04 -2.15 -3.55
CA ASP A 57 3.37 -2.83 -4.67
C ASP A 57 2.60 -1.84 -5.56
N ASP A 58 1.96 -0.83 -4.97
CA ASP A 58 1.28 0.22 -5.73
C ASP A 58 2.25 1.08 -6.54
N LEU A 59 3.39 1.46 -5.95
CA LEU A 59 4.45 2.20 -6.63
C LEU A 59 5.01 1.38 -7.80
N ARG A 60 5.25 0.09 -7.59
CA ARG A 60 5.68 -0.85 -8.64
C ARG A 60 4.65 -0.95 -9.77
N ALA A 61 3.38 -1.16 -9.44
CA ALA A 61 2.30 -1.28 -10.42
C ALA A 61 2.09 0.01 -11.23
N SER A 62 2.37 1.18 -10.63
CA SER A 62 2.25 2.47 -11.32
C SER A 62 3.28 2.67 -12.44
N GLN A 63 4.40 1.94 -12.39
CA GLN A 63 5.56 2.13 -13.29
C GLN A 63 6.12 3.56 -13.32
N ALA A 64 5.75 4.39 -12.34
CA ALA A 64 6.24 5.77 -12.23
C ALA A 64 7.72 5.83 -11.80
N PHE A 65 8.22 4.75 -11.20
CA PHE A 65 9.59 4.60 -10.69
C PHE A 65 10.27 3.41 -11.36
N SER A 66 11.60 3.47 -11.51
CA SER A 66 12.34 2.31 -11.99
C SER A 66 12.33 1.20 -10.93
N GLU A 67 12.32 -0.05 -11.39
CA GLU A 67 12.44 -1.22 -10.50
C GLU A 67 13.72 -1.15 -9.65
N ASP A 68 14.81 -0.64 -10.21
CA ASP A 68 16.08 -0.49 -9.50
C ASP A 68 15.96 0.49 -8.33
N VAL A 69 15.20 1.59 -8.46
CA VAL A 69 14.94 2.51 -7.33
C VAL A 69 14.13 1.82 -6.23
N LEU A 70 13.07 1.09 -6.59
CA LEU A 70 12.23 0.40 -5.62
C LEU A 70 13.01 -0.72 -4.91
N ARG A 71 13.86 -1.43 -5.64
CA ARG A 71 14.71 -2.49 -5.08
C ARG A 71 15.83 -1.93 -4.22
N ALA A 72 16.44 -0.81 -4.62
CA ALA A 72 17.42 -0.10 -3.79
C ALA A 72 16.79 0.38 -2.47
N TYR A 73 15.55 0.87 -2.51
CA TYR A 73 14.82 1.24 -1.30
C TYR A 73 14.68 0.05 -0.34
N VAL A 74 14.20 -1.10 -0.82
CA VAL A 74 14.05 -2.31 0.02
C VAL A 74 15.39 -2.78 0.58
N LEU A 75 16.44 -2.84 -0.23
CA LEU A 75 17.79 -3.21 0.22
C LEU A 75 18.32 -2.26 1.31
N SER A 76 18.04 -0.96 1.17
CA SER A 76 18.42 0.03 2.18
C SER A 76 17.66 -0.18 3.49
N GLN A 77 16.39 -0.57 3.46
CA GLN A 77 15.64 -0.89 4.69
C GLN A 77 16.17 -2.16 5.35
N GLU A 78 16.68 -3.11 4.58
CA GLU A 78 17.32 -4.33 5.09
C GLU A 78 18.75 -4.12 5.62
N GLY A 79 19.26 -2.88 5.60
CA GLY A 79 20.63 -2.55 5.98
C GLY A 79 21.70 -2.94 4.94
N ASN A 80 21.30 -3.38 3.75
CA ASN A 80 22.21 -3.71 2.65
C ASN A 80 22.49 -2.48 1.77
N HIS A 81 23.10 -1.47 2.38
CA HIS A 81 23.33 -0.16 1.76
C HIS A 81 24.27 -0.23 0.55
N ASP A 82 25.32 -1.06 0.60
CA ASP A 82 26.27 -1.20 -0.52
C ASP A 82 25.55 -1.71 -1.79
N ALA A 83 24.68 -2.72 -1.66
CA ALA A 83 23.92 -3.23 -2.81
C ALA A 83 22.84 -2.24 -3.28
N ALA A 84 22.27 -1.44 -2.37
CA ALA A 84 21.36 -0.36 -2.74
C ALA A 84 22.08 0.73 -3.55
N ASP A 85 23.28 1.12 -3.13
CA ASP A 85 24.12 2.11 -3.80
C ASP A 85 24.57 1.63 -5.19
N GLU A 86 24.92 0.35 -5.34
CA GLU A 86 25.26 -0.26 -6.63
C GLU A 86 24.08 -0.20 -7.62
N LEU A 87 22.85 -0.42 -7.17
CA LEU A 87 21.67 -0.26 -8.02
C LEU A 87 21.46 1.20 -8.40
N MET A 88 21.54 2.11 -7.42
CA MET A 88 21.34 3.54 -7.64
C MET A 88 22.41 4.17 -8.53
N ALA A 89 23.63 3.61 -8.58
CA ALA A 89 24.68 4.07 -9.49
C ALA A 89 24.32 3.87 -10.98
N ASN A 90 23.38 2.97 -11.29
CA ASN A 90 23.01 2.59 -12.65
C ASN A 90 21.68 3.20 -13.13
N VAL A 91 20.93 3.89 -12.25
CA VAL A 91 19.65 4.50 -12.65
C VAL A 91 19.88 5.82 -13.38
N SER A 92 18.84 6.31 -14.08
CA SER A 92 18.92 7.61 -14.73
C SER A 92 19.10 8.74 -13.70
N ARG A 93 19.73 9.85 -14.10
CA ARG A 93 19.88 11.02 -13.22
C ARG A 93 18.53 11.49 -12.64
N ARG A 94 17.46 11.43 -13.43
CA ARG A 94 16.11 11.77 -12.96
C ARG A 94 15.69 10.84 -11.83
N ASP A 95 15.77 9.53 -12.05
CA ASP A 95 15.33 8.54 -11.06
C ASP A 95 16.22 8.57 -9.80
N PHE A 96 17.50 8.94 -9.94
CA PHE A 96 18.41 9.12 -8.81
C PHE A 96 17.93 10.24 -7.86
N PHE A 97 17.57 11.41 -8.39
CA PHE A 97 17.16 12.55 -7.57
C PHE A 97 15.68 12.52 -7.16
N GLU A 98 14.81 12.09 -8.07
CA GLU A 98 13.36 12.14 -7.87
C GLU A 98 12.80 10.81 -7.34
N GLY A 99 13.47 9.68 -7.61
CA GLY A 99 12.97 8.36 -7.28
C GLY A 99 12.95 8.08 -5.78
N LEU A 100 14.11 8.05 -5.13
CA LEU A 100 14.18 7.73 -3.69
C LEU A 100 13.43 8.75 -2.82
N SER A 101 13.48 10.03 -3.18
CA SER A 101 12.76 11.08 -2.46
C SER A 101 11.24 10.89 -2.56
N SER A 102 10.72 10.53 -3.73
CA SER A 102 9.29 10.27 -3.92
C SER A 102 8.83 8.96 -3.28
N VAL A 103 9.65 7.90 -3.35
CA VAL A 103 9.37 6.65 -2.64
C VAL A 103 9.34 6.90 -1.14
N GLY A 104 10.32 7.62 -0.60
CA GLY A 104 10.33 8.02 0.81
C GLY A 104 9.09 8.83 1.21
N ALA A 105 8.67 9.79 0.39
CA ALA A 105 7.45 10.58 0.63
C ALA A 105 6.18 9.71 0.63
N ALA A 106 6.09 8.72 -0.26
CA ALA A 106 4.97 7.78 -0.27
C ALA A 106 4.94 6.93 1.01
N MET A 107 6.10 6.51 1.51
CA MET A 107 6.21 5.73 2.76
C MET A 107 5.91 6.60 3.99
N GLU A 108 6.31 7.88 3.98
CA GLU A 108 5.96 8.83 5.04
C GLU A 108 4.44 9.07 5.12
N ALA A 109 3.72 9.00 3.99
CA ALA A 109 2.27 9.11 3.99
C ALA A 109 1.61 7.98 4.79
N CYS A 110 2.20 6.78 4.81
CA CYS A 110 1.74 5.69 5.70
C CYS A 110 1.86 6.07 7.17
N ALA A 111 2.98 6.65 7.60
CA ALA A 111 3.21 7.04 8.99
C ALA A 111 2.26 8.16 9.46
N LYS A 112 1.72 8.97 8.54
CA LYS A 112 0.72 10.00 8.85
C LYS A 112 -0.71 9.45 8.93
N ALA A 113 -0.94 8.26 8.36
CA ALA A 113 -2.25 7.62 8.28
C ALA A 113 -2.46 6.54 9.36
N SER A 114 -1.39 6.06 9.98
CA SER A 114 -1.34 5.13 11.12
C SER A 114 -1.29 5.87 12.46
#